data_AF-A0A6I1DYC3-F1
#
_entry.id   AF-A0A6I1DYC3-F1
#
_cell.length_a   1.000
_cell.length_b   1.000
_cell.length_c   1.000
_cell.angle_alpha   90.00
_cell.angle_beta   90.00
_cell.angle_gamma   90.00
#
_symmetry.space_group_name_H-M   'P 1'
#
loop_
_entity.id
_entity.type
_entity.pdbx_description
1 polymer ?
#
loop_
_entity_poly.entity_id
_entity_poly.type
_entity_poly.pdbx_seq_one_letter_code
_entity_poly.pdbx_strand_id
1 'polypeptide(L)'
;MDEQQKKELETFVDKVMGETSLESPSPDFTEKLMAKIEAQSQQQVFVAQPLLPRKLLTVLFLGFVAGFVYLLMTYGLDPNQGWFKNIHWNLDFSNTWRWMEGYTASKVTLYAVLLFGVLFFVQIPWLKRYLDQHGTLS
;
A
#
# COMPACT_ATOMS: atom_id res chain seq x y z
N MET A 1 45.48 41.14 -1.04
CA MET A 1 46.19 39.98 -1.60
C MET A 1 46.80 40.46 -2.89
N ASP A 2 48.13 40.46 -2.96
CA ASP A 2 48.87 41.12 -4.02
C ASP A 2 48.72 40.37 -5.35
N GLU A 3 48.46 41.10 -6.43
CA GLU A 3 48.25 40.56 -7.79
C GLU A 3 49.40 39.64 -8.26
N GLN A 4 50.60 39.83 -7.72
CA GLN A 4 51.75 38.98 -8.00
C GLN A 4 51.59 37.56 -7.44
N GLN A 5 51.00 37.40 -6.24
CA GLN A 5 50.77 36.09 -5.64
C GLN A 5 49.72 35.28 -6.42
N LYS A 6 48.72 35.94 -7.00
CA LYS A 6 47.71 35.28 -7.86
C LYS A 6 48.34 34.73 -9.13
N LYS A 7 49.24 35.49 -9.76
CA LYS A 7 49.97 35.04 -10.96
C LYS A 7 50.90 33.88 -10.69
N GLU A 8 51.60 33.89 -9.55
CA GLU A 8 52.46 32.77 -9.15
C GLU A 8 51.64 31.50 -8.88
N LEU A 9 50.48 31.65 -8.24
CA LEU A 9 49.58 30.52 -7.97
C LEU A 9 48.97 29.96 -9.26
N GLU A 10 48.54 30.81 -10.20
CA GLU A 10 48.06 30.38 -11.52
C GLU A 10 49.15 29.65 -12.30
N THR A 11 50.37 30.19 -12.32
CA THR A 11 51.51 29.57 -13.01
C THR A 11 51.88 28.22 -12.38
N PHE A 12 51.77 28.10 -11.06
CA PHE A 12 51.99 26.84 -10.34
C PHE A 12 50.91 25.81 -10.68
N VAL A 13 49.64 26.20 -10.67
CA VAL A 13 48.51 25.33 -11.03
C VAL A 13 48.62 24.87 -12.48
N ASP A 14 48.96 25.76 -13.40
CA ASP A 14 49.09 25.45 -14.83
C ASP A 14 50.27 24.50 -15.09
N LYS A 15 51.38 24.66 -14.36
CA LYS A 15 52.53 23.75 -14.43
C LYS A 15 52.20 22.37 -13.85
N VAL A 16 51.50 22.31 -12.71
CA VAL A 16 51.09 21.04 -12.08
C VAL A 16 50.04 20.31 -12.94
N MET A 17 49.10 21.04 -13.56
CA MET A 17 48.15 20.46 -14.52
C MET A 17 48.80 20.06 -15.85
N GLY A 18 49.81 20.80 -16.33
CA GLY A 18 50.51 20.49 -17.58
C GLY A 18 51.50 19.31 -17.46
N GLU A 19 52.05 19.08 -16.27
CA GLU A 19 52.97 17.96 -16.00
C GLU A 19 52.23 16.66 -15.61
N THR A 20 50.94 16.74 -15.24
CA THR A 20 50.13 15.54 -15.06
C THR A 20 49.73 15.04 -16.44
N SER A 21 50.21 13.84 -16.82
CA SER A 21 49.70 13.16 -18.00
C SER A 21 48.20 13.00 -17.78
N LEU A 22 47.39 13.62 -18.63
CA LEU A 22 45.94 13.43 -18.64
C LEU A 22 45.70 11.95 -18.90
N GLU A 23 45.52 11.16 -17.82
CA GLU A 23 44.92 9.85 -17.91
C GLU A 23 43.51 10.07 -18.47
N SER A 24 43.45 10.05 -19.81
CA SER A 24 42.20 10.00 -20.53
C SER A 24 41.45 8.81 -19.93
N PRO A 25 40.20 8.99 -19.49
CA PRO A 25 39.39 7.85 -19.13
C PRO A 25 39.43 6.85 -20.29
N SER A 26 39.36 5.55 -19.97
CA SER A 26 39.32 4.53 -21.01
C SER A 26 38.25 4.90 -22.04
N PRO A 27 38.43 4.65 -23.34
CA PRO A 27 37.44 4.98 -24.36
C PRO A 27 36.03 4.45 -24.02
N ASP A 28 35.95 3.33 -23.29
CA ASP A 28 34.71 2.69 -22.86
C ASP A 28 34.20 3.16 -21.48
N PHE A 29 34.78 4.20 -20.87
CA PHE A 29 34.44 4.64 -19.51
C PHE A 29 32.97 5.05 -19.44
N THR A 30 32.53 5.88 -20.39
CA THR A 30 31.14 6.32 -20.49
C THR A 30 30.19 5.16 -20.76
N GLU A 31 30.59 4.20 -21.59
CA GLU A 31 29.78 3.03 -21.91
C GLU A 31 29.61 2.11 -20.68
N LYS A 32 30.70 1.84 -19.96
CA LYS A 32 30.68 1.05 -18.70
C LYS A 32 29.92 1.76 -17.59
N LEU A 33 30.03 3.10 -17.52
CA LEU A 33 29.29 3.92 -16.56
C LEU A 33 27.79 3.87 -16.87
N MET A 34 27.40 4.09 -18.12
CA MET A 34 26.00 4.03 -18.55
C MET A 34 25.41 2.62 -18.37
N ALA A 35 26.16 1.57 -18.72
CA ALA A 35 25.73 0.19 -18.49
C ALA A 35 25.51 -0.12 -17.01
N LYS A 36 26.37 0.42 -16.12
CA LYS A 36 26.23 0.25 -14.67
C LYS A 36 25.09 1.08 -14.09
N ILE A 37 24.90 2.31 -14.58
CA ILE A 37 23.78 3.17 -14.20
C ILE A 37 22.45 2.55 -14.66
N GLU A 38 22.39 1.98 -15.86
CA GLU A 38 21.20 1.34 -16.41
C GLU A 38 20.87 0.03 -15.69
N ALA A 39 21.87 -0.81 -15.39
CA ALA A 39 21.67 -2.00 -14.57
C ALA A 39 21.20 -1.66 -13.14
N GLN A 40 21.72 -0.57 -12.56
CA GLN A 40 21.35 -0.13 -11.21
C GLN A 40 20.01 0.62 -11.17
N SER A 41 19.62 1.31 -12.25
CA SER A 41 18.31 1.94 -12.40
C SER A 41 17.21 0.92 -12.67
N GLN A 42 17.50 -0.15 -13.43
CA GLN A 42 16.60 -1.29 -13.60
C GLN A 42 16.34 -2.03 -12.28
N GLN A 43 17.33 -2.11 -11.37
CA GLN A 43 17.13 -2.64 -10.01
C GLN A 43 16.32 -1.70 -9.11
N GLN A 44 16.30 -0.40 -9.39
CA GLN A 44 15.60 0.64 -8.62
C GLN A 44 14.33 1.14 -9.30
N VAL A 45 13.75 0.37 -10.22
CA VAL A 45 12.34 0.57 -10.56
C VAL A 45 11.58 0.32 -9.26
N PHE A 46 11.23 1.41 -8.58
CA PHE A 46 10.29 1.45 -7.48
C PHE A 46 9.03 0.78 -8.01
N VAL A 47 8.95 -0.54 -7.85
CA VAL A 47 7.73 -1.28 -8.11
C VAL A 47 6.77 -0.69 -7.10
N ALA A 48 5.84 0.12 -7.59
CA ALA A 48 4.77 0.68 -6.79
C ALA A 48 4.04 -0.50 -6.16
N GLN A 49 4.48 -0.85 -4.95
CA GLN A 49 3.99 -2.02 -4.26
C GLN A 49 2.54 -1.68 -3.96
N PRO A 50 1.56 -2.48 -4.44
CA PRO A 50 0.18 -2.12 -4.30
C PRO A 50 -0.12 -2.03 -2.80
N LEU A 51 -0.35 -0.81 -2.31
CA LEU A 51 -0.64 -0.46 -0.91
C LEU A 51 -1.74 -1.35 -0.30
N LEU A 52 -2.58 -1.93 -1.17
CA LEU A 52 -3.55 -2.94 -0.80
C LEU A 52 -3.58 -4.08 -1.84
N PRO A 53 -2.99 -5.26 -1.54
CA PRO A 53 -3.05 -6.39 -2.45
C PRO A 53 -4.49 -6.87 -2.62
N ARG A 54 -4.90 -7.13 -3.87
CA ARG A 54 -6.28 -7.56 -4.21
C ARG A 54 -6.75 -8.76 -3.39
N LYS A 55 -5.82 -9.66 -3.03
CA LYS A 55 -6.07 -10.83 -2.18
C LYS A 55 -6.57 -10.45 -0.78
N LEU A 56 -5.99 -9.41 -0.17
CA LEU A 56 -6.37 -8.94 1.16
C LEU A 56 -7.79 -8.37 1.16
N LEU A 57 -8.19 -7.66 0.10
CA LEU A 57 -9.56 -7.20 -0.09
C LEU A 57 -10.56 -8.36 -0.19
N THR A 58 -10.22 -9.41 -0.95
CA THR A 58 -11.08 -10.59 -1.06
C THR A 58 -11.24 -11.31 0.28
N VAL A 59 -10.16 -11.47 1.04
CA VAL A 59 -10.20 -12.09 2.38
C VAL A 59 -11.04 -11.24 3.34
N LEU A 60 -10.86 -9.92 3.33
CA LEU A 60 -11.60 -9.01 4.20
C LEU A 60 -13.10 -9.00 3.86
N PHE A 61 -13.43 -8.99 2.57
CA PHE A 61 -14.82 -9.11 2.10
C PHE A 61 -15.44 -10.44 2.51
N LEU A 62 -14.72 -11.55 2.33
CA LEU A 62 -15.21 -12.87 2.71
C LEU A 62 -15.44 -12.99 4.23
N GLY A 63 -14.53 -12.43 5.04
CA GLY A 63 -14.68 -12.36 6.48
C GLY A 63 -15.88 -11.51 6.91
N PHE A 64 -16.09 -10.38 6.25
CA PHE A 64 -17.26 -9.53 6.50
C PHE A 64 -18.57 -10.25 6.14
N VAL A 65 -18.63 -10.95 5.01
CA VAL A 65 -19.81 -11.75 4.62
C VAL A 65 -20.08 -12.87 5.62
N ALA A 66 -19.05 -13.58 6.10
CA ALA A 66 -19.20 -14.61 7.12
C ALA A 66 -19.74 -14.03 8.44
N GLY A 67 -19.19 -12.90 8.90
CA GLY A 67 -19.69 -12.19 10.08
C GLY A 67 -21.11 -11.67 9.92
N PHE A 68 -21.47 -11.20 8.72
CA PHE A 68 -22.81 -10.77 8.37
C PHE A 68 -23.83 -11.91 8.47
N VAL A 69 -23.51 -13.07 7.89
CA VAL A 69 -24.36 -14.27 7.98
C VAL A 69 -24.56 -14.68 9.44
N TYR A 70 -23.49 -14.66 10.25
CA TYR A 70 -23.57 -14.96 11.67
C TYR A 70 -24.49 -13.98 12.43
N LEU A 71 -24.31 -12.68 12.23
CA LEU A 71 -25.14 -11.64 12.86
C LEU A 71 -26.62 -11.77 12.47
N LEU A 72 -26.91 -12.09 11.20
CA LEU A 72 -28.28 -12.33 10.75
C LEU A 72 -28.91 -13.56 11.39
N MET A 73 -28.14 -14.63 11.60
CA MET A 73 -28.62 -15.84 12.27
C MET A 73 -28.91 -15.60 13.75
N THR A 74 -28.03 -14.87 14.46
CA THR A 74 -28.19 -14.62 15.91
C THR A 74 -29.21 -13.53 16.22
N TYR A 75 -29.22 -12.44 15.43
CA TYR A 75 -29.97 -11.23 15.76
C TYR A 75 -30.90 -10.75 14.64
N GLY A 76 -30.81 -11.28 13.43
CA GLY A 76 -31.54 -10.74 12.28
C GLY A 76 -33.01 -11.15 12.25
N LEU A 77 -33.33 -12.39 12.61
CA LEU A 77 -34.68 -12.94 12.37
C LEU A 77 -35.21 -13.62 13.62
N ASP A 78 -36.49 -13.38 13.92
CA ASP A 78 -37.19 -14.21 14.88
C ASP A 78 -37.05 -15.68 14.42
N PRO A 79 -36.66 -16.59 15.33
CA PRO A 79 -36.39 -17.99 14.99
C PRO A 79 -37.59 -18.70 14.33
N ASN A 80 -38.78 -18.08 14.38
CA ASN A 80 -40.01 -18.62 13.85
C ASN A 80 -40.41 -18.12 12.44
N GLN A 81 -39.70 -17.16 11.82
CA GLN A 81 -40.15 -16.52 10.56
C GLN A 81 -39.08 -16.35 9.45
N GLY A 82 -37.95 -17.06 9.50
CA GLY A 82 -36.85 -16.88 8.54
C GLY A 82 -36.43 -18.10 7.73
N TRP A 83 -35.82 -17.87 6.56
CA TRP A 83 -35.14 -18.89 5.71
C TRP A 83 -33.99 -19.63 6.42
N PHE A 84 -33.59 -19.19 7.63
CA PHE A 84 -32.48 -19.74 8.42
C PHE A 84 -32.93 -20.56 9.64
N LYS A 85 -34.23 -20.92 9.73
CA LYS A 85 -34.86 -21.63 10.87
C LYS A 85 -34.15 -22.92 11.30
N ASN A 86 -33.44 -23.60 10.39
CA ASN A 86 -32.83 -24.91 10.64
C ASN A 86 -31.31 -24.86 10.87
N ILE A 87 -30.70 -23.69 10.93
CA ILE A 87 -29.25 -23.57 11.06
C ILE A 87 -28.91 -23.31 12.53
N HIS A 88 -28.56 -24.38 13.24
CA HIS A 88 -28.10 -24.34 14.63
C HIS A 88 -26.57 -24.35 14.66
N TRP A 89 -25.95 -23.20 14.92
CA TRP A 89 -24.52 -23.08 15.20
C TRP A 89 -24.33 -22.75 16.68
N ASN A 90 -23.78 -23.70 17.44
CA ASN A 90 -23.41 -23.49 18.83
C ASN A 90 -21.97 -22.97 18.91
N LEU A 91 -21.79 -21.71 18.55
CA LEU A 91 -20.52 -21.00 18.77
C LEU A 91 -20.67 -20.18 20.05
N ASP A 92 -20.17 -20.73 21.15
CA ASP A 92 -20.28 -20.11 22.47
C ASP A 92 -19.24 -18.98 22.64
N PHE A 93 -19.63 -17.78 22.23
CA PHE A 93 -18.86 -16.54 22.44
C PHE A 93 -19.37 -15.70 23.64
N SER A 94 -20.24 -16.29 24.48
CA SER A 94 -20.88 -15.60 25.60
C SER A 94 -19.86 -14.99 26.57
N ASN A 95 -18.76 -15.70 26.85
CA ASN A 95 -17.76 -15.27 27.82
C ASN A 95 -16.90 -14.08 27.33
N THR A 96 -16.72 -13.92 26.02
CA THR A 96 -15.88 -12.87 25.42
C THR A 96 -16.62 -11.55 25.24
N TRP A 97 -17.95 -11.59 25.06
CA TRP A 97 -18.79 -10.42 24.81
C TRP A 97 -19.59 -9.93 26.02
N ARG A 98 -19.25 -10.40 27.23
CA ARG A 98 -19.93 -10.01 28.48
C ARG A 98 -20.00 -8.49 28.72
N TRP A 99 -19.05 -7.73 28.18
CA TRP A 99 -19.04 -6.25 28.22
C TRP A 99 -20.11 -5.59 27.34
N MET A 100 -20.71 -6.33 26.40
CA MET A 100 -21.71 -5.88 25.44
C MET A 100 -23.12 -6.46 25.73
N GLU A 101 -23.27 -7.29 26.77
CA GLU A 101 -24.55 -7.93 27.14
C GLU A 101 -25.70 -6.95 27.43
N GLY A 102 -25.39 -5.69 27.80
CA GLY A 102 -26.38 -4.64 28.02
C GLY A 102 -26.79 -3.87 26.76
N TYR A 103 -26.17 -4.12 25.60
CA TYR A 103 -26.39 -3.32 24.40
C TYR A 103 -27.47 -3.93 23.50
N THR A 104 -28.71 -3.51 23.70
CA THR A 104 -29.83 -3.86 22.81
C THR A 104 -29.88 -2.92 21.62
N ALA A 105 -29.17 -3.25 20.54
CA ALA A 105 -29.29 -2.53 19.28
C ALA A 105 -30.67 -2.83 18.63
N SER A 106 -31.37 -1.80 18.18
CA SER A 106 -32.59 -2.00 17.39
C SER A 106 -32.28 -2.71 16.07
N LYS A 107 -33.18 -3.57 15.61
CA LYS A 107 -33.06 -4.30 14.34
C LYS A 107 -32.78 -3.34 13.17
N VAL A 108 -33.42 -2.17 13.17
CA VAL A 108 -33.21 -1.12 12.16
C VAL A 108 -31.79 -0.59 12.17
N THR A 109 -31.22 -0.34 13.35
CA THR A 109 -29.84 0.13 13.52
C THR A 109 -28.84 -0.93 13.06
N LEU A 110 -29.12 -2.20 13.37
CA LEU A 110 -28.31 -3.34 12.94
C LEU A 110 -28.30 -3.44 11.41
N TYR A 111 -29.46 -3.37 10.76
CA TYR A 111 -29.54 -3.36 9.29
C TYR A 111 -28.88 -2.13 8.66
N ALA A 112 -29.02 -0.94 9.26
CA ALA A 112 -28.39 0.28 8.76
C ALA A 112 -26.87 0.17 8.79
N VAL A 113 -26.28 -0.27 9.90
CA VAL A 113 -24.82 -0.49 10.04
C VAL A 113 -24.33 -1.53 9.04
N LEU A 114 -25.07 -2.63 8.85
CA LEU A 114 -24.71 -3.66 7.89
C LEU A 114 -24.71 -3.14 6.45
N LEU A 115 -25.77 -2.43 6.05
CA LEU A 115 -25.86 -1.81 4.72
C LEU A 115 -24.71 -0.83 4.49
N PHE A 116 -24.42 0.01 5.50
CA PHE A 116 -23.32 0.95 5.44
C PHE A 116 -21.96 0.25 5.29
N GLY A 117 -21.75 -0.84 6.04
CA GLY A 117 -20.56 -1.68 5.91
C GLY A 117 -20.40 -2.25 4.51
N VAL A 118 -21.46 -2.81 3.92
CA VAL A 118 -21.43 -3.32 2.53
C VAL A 118 -21.06 -2.20 1.55
N LEU A 119 -21.63 -1.01 1.70
CA LEU A 119 -21.32 0.14 0.83
C LEU A 119 -19.85 0.53 0.94
N PHE A 120 -19.26 0.54 2.14
CA PHE A 120 -17.82 0.76 2.33
C PHE A 120 -16.96 -0.27 1.57
N PHE A 121 -17.36 -1.54 1.60
CA PHE A 121 -16.65 -2.60 0.87
C PHE A 121 -16.75 -2.46 -0.66
N VAL A 122 -17.78 -1.80 -1.19
CA VAL A 122 -17.88 -1.47 -2.62
C VAL A 122 -17.07 -0.22 -2.97
N GLN A 123 -16.98 0.74 -2.05
CA GLN A 123 -16.21 1.98 -2.24
C GLN A 123 -14.69 1.72 -2.32
N ILE A 124 -14.15 0.78 -1.54
CA ILE A 124 -12.70 0.51 -1.52
C ILE A 124 -12.16 -0.02 -2.88
N PRO A 125 -12.78 -1.03 -3.54
CA PRO A 125 -12.41 -1.46 -4.88
C PRO A 125 -12.53 -0.36 -5.94
N TRP A 126 -13.52 0.53 -5.80
CA TRP A 126 -13.70 1.65 -6.72
C TRP A 126 -12.56 2.66 -6.60
N LEU A 127 -12.19 3.03 -5.37
CA LEU A 127 -11.04 3.89 -5.10
C LEU A 127 -9.73 3.25 -5.57
N LYS A 128 -9.57 1.93 -5.36
CA LYS A 128 -8.43 1.17 -5.86
C LYS A 128 -8.34 1.22 -7.39
N ARG A 129 -9.46 1.06 -8.10
CA ARG A 129 -9.47 1.15 -9.57
C ARG A 129 -9.09 2.53 -10.07
N TYR A 130 -9.57 3.58 -9.42
CA TYR A 130 -9.22 4.96 -9.76
C TYR A 130 -7.72 5.22 -9.58
N LEU A 131 -7.14 4.75 -8.47
CA LEU A 131 -5.71 4.90 -8.20
C LEU A 131 -4.84 4.04 -9.13
N ASP A 132 -5.26 2.82 -9.44
CA ASP A 132 -4.60 1.94 -10.43
C ASP A 132 -4.61 2.60 -11.84
N GLN A 133 -5.65 3.38 -12.20
CA GLN A 133 -5.79 4.03 -13.52
C GLN A 133 -5.02 5.35 -13.65
N HIS A 134 -4.87 6.11 -12.57
CA HIS A 134 -4.20 7.43 -12.59
C HIS A 134 -2.80 7.43 -11.95
N GLY A 135 -2.38 6.32 -11.33
CA GLY A 135 -1.07 6.17 -10.70
C GLY A 135 0.05 5.69 -11.63
N THR A 136 -0.22 5.34 -12.88
CA THR A 136 0.80 5.05 -13.90
C THR A 136 1.13 6.32 -14.69
N LEU A 137 1.77 7.27 -14.04
CA LEU A 137 2.46 8.39 -14.70
C LEU A 137 3.88 8.47 -14.12
N SER A 138 4.74 7.54 -14.53
CA SER A 138 6.20 7.67 -14.54
C SER A 138 6.79 6.58 -15.41
#